data_AF-A0ABC8RXA6-F1
#
_entry.id   AF-A0ABC8RXA6-F1
#
_cell.length_a   1.000
_cell.length_b   1.000
_cell.length_c   1.000
_cell.angle_alpha   90.00
_cell.angle_beta   90.00
_cell.angle_gamma   90.00
#
_symmetry.space_group_name_H-M   'P 1'
#
loop_
_entity.id
_entity.type
_entity.pdbx_description
1 polymer ?
#
loop_
_entity_poly.entity_id
_entity_poly.type
_entity_poly.pdbx_seq_one_letter_code
_entity_poly.pdbx_strand_id
1 'polypeptide(L)'
;MAFAKAFVAKLLRDFSSRESARRVLDRAFETSLKVVKELLEEYSNPDLRGDHNETEAIQRLNLHKAMTNARHLLWLIERMIELRMADKAVKDWSDQASFTADLQRTFRDDAWRNIVPGLPALVLRCTLKLANAVTSGSILAARQVRMKLVKDWLPVLIVCKDKIPAMLPSHPSPYRELEETFLRIISTLPMLDAQELLQQCLSFSTRNVEDCPHLVSAFKTWFRRANRSPQAENLY
;
A
#
# COMPACT_ATOMS: atom_id res chain seq x y z
N MET A 1 -9.23 -23.81 2.29
CA MET A 1 -8.83 -22.69 1.39
C MET A 1 -7.40 -22.78 0.85
N ALA A 2 -6.38 -23.21 1.61
CA ALA A 2 -4.98 -23.28 1.13
C ALA A 2 -4.79 -24.21 -0.09
N PHE A 3 -5.40 -25.40 -0.09
CA PHE A 3 -5.32 -26.35 -1.20
C PHE A 3 -5.94 -25.80 -2.50
N ALA A 4 -7.08 -25.12 -2.41
CA ALA A 4 -7.70 -24.48 -3.57
C ALA A 4 -6.81 -23.38 -4.16
N LYS A 5 -6.19 -22.54 -3.31
CA LYS A 5 -5.24 -21.51 -3.73
C LYS A 5 -3.99 -22.09 -4.40
N ALA A 6 -3.44 -23.17 -3.85
CA ALA A 6 -2.29 -23.86 -4.44
C ALA A 6 -2.66 -24.51 -5.79
N PHE A 7 -3.84 -25.13 -5.87
CA PHE A 7 -4.36 -25.72 -7.11
C PHE A 7 -4.54 -24.66 -8.20
N VAL A 8 -5.20 -23.53 -7.90
CA VAL A 8 -5.34 -22.42 -8.85
C VAL A 8 -3.98 -21.86 -9.25
N ALA A 9 -3.03 -21.74 -8.31
CA ALA A 9 -1.68 -21.28 -8.64
C ALA A 9 -0.91 -22.25 -9.54
N LYS A 10 -1.18 -23.55 -9.46
CA LYS A 10 -0.64 -24.55 -10.39
C LYS A 10 -1.32 -24.44 -11.76
N LEU A 11 -2.66 -24.39 -11.79
CA LEU A 11 -3.42 -24.22 -13.02
C LEU A 11 -2.97 -22.99 -13.81
N LEU A 12 -2.82 -21.84 -13.15
CA LEU A 12 -2.40 -20.60 -13.80
C LEU A 12 -0.97 -20.68 -14.38
N ARG A 13 -0.08 -21.47 -13.77
CA ARG A 13 1.28 -21.69 -14.28
C ARG A 13 1.29 -22.60 -15.49
N ASP A 14 0.47 -23.64 -15.46
CA ASP A 14 0.39 -24.65 -16.51
C ASP A 14 -0.53 -24.21 -17.67
N PHE A 15 -1.21 -23.06 -17.53
CA PHE A 15 -2.17 -22.57 -18.51
C PHE A 15 -1.46 -22.01 -19.75
N SER A 16 -1.86 -22.51 -20.92
CA SER A 16 -1.23 -22.19 -22.21
C SER A 16 -1.38 -20.72 -22.63
N SER A 17 -2.50 -20.07 -22.29
CA SER A 17 -2.75 -18.67 -22.63
C SER A 17 -2.47 -17.73 -21.46
N ARG A 18 -1.23 -17.22 -21.40
CA ARG A 18 -0.83 -16.22 -20.40
C ARG A 18 -1.71 -14.97 -20.45
N GLU A 19 -2.14 -14.55 -21.63
CA GLU A 19 -2.98 -13.37 -21.80
C GLU A 19 -4.39 -13.58 -21.23
N SER A 20 -4.98 -14.76 -21.41
CA SER A 20 -6.27 -15.08 -20.79
C SER A 20 -6.15 -15.16 -19.26
N ALA A 21 -5.07 -15.76 -18.74
CA ALA A 21 -4.79 -15.76 -17.31
C ALA A 21 -4.66 -14.32 -16.75
N ARG A 22 -4.05 -13.42 -17.53
CA ARG A 22 -3.93 -11.99 -17.18
C ARG A 22 -5.28 -11.35 -16.98
N ARG A 23 -6.15 -11.45 -17.99
CA ARG A 23 -7.48 -10.83 -17.95
C ARG A 23 -8.32 -11.34 -16.79
N VAL A 24 -8.23 -12.63 -16.47
CA VAL A 24 -8.95 -13.21 -15.32
C VAL A 24 -8.42 -12.66 -14.00
N LEU A 25 -7.09 -12.59 -13.83
CA LEU A 25 -6.47 -12.04 -12.62
C LEU A 25 -6.75 -10.54 -12.46
N ASP A 26 -6.62 -9.76 -13.53
CA ASP A 26 -6.93 -8.32 -13.55
C ASP A 26 -8.40 -8.08 -13.15
N ARG A 27 -9.33 -8.82 -13.75
CA ARG A 27 -10.75 -8.71 -13.41
C ARG A 27 -11.04 -9.09 -11.96
N ALA A 28 -10.40 -10.15 -11.46
CA ALA A 28 -10.56 -10.58 -10.07
C ALA A 28 -9.99 -9.54 -9.09
N PHE A 29 -8.85 -8.92 -9.43
CA PHE A 29 -8.24 -7.83 -8.67
C PHE A 29 -9.16 -6.61 -8.64
N GLU A 30 -9.62 -6.13 -9.79
CA GLU A 30 -10.53 -4.98 -9.91
C GLU A 30 -11.82 -5.19 -9.11
N THR A 31 -12.42 -6.38 -9.24
CA THR A 31 -13.66 -6.72 -8.53
C THR A 31 -13.44 -6.71 -7.03
N SER A 32 -12.36 -7.34 -6.54
CA SER A 32 -12.05 -7.39 -5.12
C SER A 32 -11.73 -5.99 -4.57
N LEU A 33 -10.99 -5.17 -5.34
CA LEU A 33 -10.65 -3.80 -4.97
C LEU A 33 -11.91 -2.94 -4.88
N LYS A 34 -12.79 -3.02 -5.89
CA LYS A 34 -14.06 -2.31 -5.90
C LYS A 34 -14.92 -2.63 -4.67
N VAL A 35 -15.06 -3.91 -4.33
CA VAL A 35 -15.82 -4.33 -3.14
C VAL A 35 -15.21 -3.76 -1.86
N VAL A 36 -13.89 -3.79 -1.69
CA VAL A 36 -13.24 -3.20 -0.50
C VAL A 36 -13.48 -1.70 -0.43
N LYS A 37 -13.43 -0.99 -1.56
CA LYS A 37 -13.67 0.46 -1.63
C LYS A 37 -15.09 0.81 -1.21
N GLU A 38 -16.09 0.18 -1.83
CA GLU A 38 -17.52 0.46 -1.56
C GLU A 38 -17.85 0.21 -0.08
N LEU A 39 -17.40 -0.92 0.48
CA LEU A 39 -17.65 -1.25 1.89
C LEU A 39 -16.97 -0.29 2.88
N LEU A 40 -15.80 0.27 2.52
CA LEU A 40 -15.10 1.24 3.36
C LEU A 40 -15.64 2.65 3.20
N GLU A 41 -16.06 3.03 2.00
CA GLU A 41 -16.75 4.30 1.74
C GLU A 41 -18.03 4.36 2.57
N GLU A 42 -18.88 3.33 2.49
CA GLU A 42 -20.10 3.19 3.31
C GLU A 42 -19.81 3.29 4.81
N TYR A 43 -18.74 2.64 5.30
CA TYR A 43 -18.38 2.67 6.71
C TYR A 43 -17.82 4.04 7.17
N SER A 44 -17.09 4.72 6.29
CA SER A 44 -16.44 5.99 6.59
C SER A 44 -17.40 7.19 6.55
N ASN A 45 -18.61 7.00 5.99
CA ASN A 45 -19.63 8.02 5.91
C ASN A 45 -20.24 8.31 7.31
N PRO A 46 -20.07 9.53 7.86
CA PRO A 46 -20.58 9.88 9.18
C PRO A 46 -22.11 9.85 9.27
N ASP A 47 -22.82 10.09 8.17
CA ASP A 47 -24.30 10.14 8.15
C ASP A 47 -24.94 8.76 8.32
N LEU A 48 -24.18 7.69 8.10
CA LEU A 48 -24.63 6.29 8.23
C LEU A 48 -24.27 5.67 9.58
N ARG A 49 -23.64 6.42 10.49
CA ARG A 49 -23.38 5.99 11.87
C ARG A 49 -24.59 6.29 12.76
N GLY A 50 -25.69 5.62 12.46
CA GLY A 50 -26.92 5.69 13.26
C GLY A 50 -26.83 4.88 14.55
N ASP A 51 -27.39 5.42 15.62
CA ASP A 51 -27.49 4.87 17.00
C ASP A 51 -28.44 3.65 17.11
N HIS A 52 -28.54 2.85 16.05
CA HIS A 52 -29.49 1.75 15.92
C HIS A 52 -28.74 0.42 15.77
N ASN A 53 -29.12 -0.59 16.56
CA ASN A 53 -28.49 -1.92 16.60
C ASN A 53 -28.39 -2.59 15.21
N GLU A 54 -29.36 -2.37 14.33
CA GLU A 54 -29.35 -2.92 12.97
C GLU A 54 -28.25 -2.29 12.09
N THR A 55 -28.05 -0.98 12.20
CA THR A 55 -27.00 -0.25 11.49
C THR A 55 -25.61 -0.72 11.94
N GLU A 56 -25.41 -0.95 13.23
CA GLU A 56 -24.15 -1.47 13.76
C GLU A 56 -23.87 -2.91 13.27
N ALA A 57 -24.88 -3.76 13.20
CA ALA A 57 -24.74 -5.13 12.69
C ALA A 57 -24.35 -5.15 11.20
N ILE A 58 -24.97 -4.28 10.38
CA ILE A 58 -24.64 -4.12 8.96
C ILE A 58 -23.20 -3.62 8.79
N GLN A 59 -22.79 -2.61 9.56
CA GLN A 59 -21.42 -2.08 9.52
C GLN A 59 -20.38 -3.15 9.89
N ARG A 60 -20.63 -3.95 10.93
CA ARG A 60 -19.76 -5.09 11.30
C ARG A 60 -19.64 -6.10 10.17
N LEU A 61 -20.77 -6.46 9.55
CA LEU A 61 -20.79 -7.37 8.40
C LEU A 61 -19.98 -6.80 7.23
N ASN A 62 -20.14 -5.51 6.92
CA ASN A 62 -19.42 -4.83 5.86
C ASN A 62 -17.90 -4.82 6.12
N LEU A 63 -17.47 -4.54 7.35
CA LEU A 63 -16.06 -4.62 7.73
C LEU A 63 -15.48 -6.04 7.59
N HIS A 64 -16.23 -7.07 7.99
CA HIS A 64 -15.79 -8.47 7.80
C HIS A 64 -15.70 -8.86 6.31
N LYS A 65 -16.63 -8.40 5.48
CA LYS A 65 -16.58 -8.56 4.02
C LYS A 65 -15.38 -7.83 3.41
N ALA A 66 -15.10 -6.60 3.86
CA ALA A 66 -13.93 -5.84 3.43
C ALA A 66 -12.63 -6.57 3.81
N MET A 67 -12.53 -7.08 5.03
CA MET A 67 -11.38 -7.88 5.49
C MET A 67 -11.19 -9.15 4.65
N THR A 68 -12.28 -9.82 4.28
CA THR A 68 -12.22 -11.02 3.42
C THR A 68 -11.72 -10.69 2.02
N ASN A 69 -12.25 -9.63 1.40
CA ASN A 69 -11.80 -9.20 0.08
C ASN A 69 -10.37 -8.63 0.09
N ALA A 70 -9.94 -7.98 1.17
CA ALA A 70 -8.55 -7.59 1.37
C ALA A 70 -7.59 -8.81 1.41
N ARG A 71 -8.03 -9.96 1.96
CA ARG A 71 -7.24 -11.21 1.92
C ARG A 71 -7.19 -11.80 0.51
N HIS A 72 -8.25 -11.63 -0.27
CA HIS A 72 -8.25 -12.01 -1.68
C HIS A 72 -7.29 -11.13 -2.48
N LEU A 73 -7.32 -9.81 -2.27
CA LEU A 73 -6.39 -8.86 -2.89
C LEU A 73 -4.93 -9.22 -2.59
N LEU A 74 -4.58 -9.45 -1.32
CA LEU A 74 -3.21 -9.82 -0.98
C LEU A 74 -2.76 -11.08 -1.75
N TRP A 75 -3.60 -12.11 -1.77
CA TRP A 75 -3.29 -13.34 -2.47
C TRP A 75 -3.17 -13.13 -3.99
N LEU A 76 -4.10 -12.37 -4.59
CA LEU A 76 -4.07 -12.03 -6.02
C LEU A 76 -2.79 -11.26 -6.38
N ILE A 77 -2.43 -10.24 -5.60
CA ILE A 77 -1.20 -9.46 -5.78
C ILE A 77 0.02 -10.39 -5.75
N GLU A 78 0.12 -11.28 -4.77
CA GLU A 78 1.23 -12.23 -4.68
C GLU A 78 1.30 -13.14 -5.90
N ARG A 79 0.15 -13.65 -6.38
CA ARG A 79 0.10 -14.48 -7.60
C ARG A 79 0.48 -13.70 -8.85
N MET A 80 -0.04 -12.48 -9.01
CA MET A 80 0.23 -11.63 -10.16
C MET A 80 1.71 -11.23 -10.20
N ILE A 81 2.35 -10.98 -9.05
CA ILE A 81 3.79 -10.71 -8.98
C ILE A 81 4.59 -11.96 -9.39
N GLU A 82 4.28 -13.13 -8.84
CA GLU A 82 4.97 -14.39 -9.19
C GLU A 82 4.88 -14.71 -10.69
N LEU A 83 3.73 -14.44 -11.31
CA LEU A 83 3.49 -14.67 -12.73
C LEU A 83 3.97 -13.50 -13.63
N ARG A 84 4.54 -12.44 -13.04
CA ARG A 84 4.99 -11.20 -13.72
C ARG A 84 3.88 -10.55 -14.54
N MET A 85 2.75 -10.32 -13.90
CA MET A 85 1.48 -9.83 -14.49
C MET A 85 0.81 -8.80 -13.58
N ALA A 86 1.58 -8.10 -12.75
CA ALA A 86 1.08 -7.14 -11.77
C ALA A 86 1.21 -5.68 -12.23
N ASP A 87 1.63 -5.41 -13.46
CA ASP A 87 1.83 -4.04 -13.97
C ASP A 87 0.56 -3.19 -13.87
N LYS A 88 -0.58 -3.76 -14.29
CA LYS A 88 -1.89 -3.10 -14.18
C LYS A 88 -2.31 -2.93 -12.73
N ALA A 89 -2.14 -3.96 -11.89
CA ALA A 89 -2.47 -3.90 -10.48
C ALA A 89 -1.69 -2.80 -9.73
N VAL A 90 -0.39 -2.60 -10.02
CA VAL A 90 0.39 -1.49 -9.44
C VAL A 90 -0.18 -0.14 -9.87
N LYS A 91 -0.51 0.02 -11.15
CA LYS A 91 -1.11 1.26 -11.67
C LYS A 91 -2.44 1.54 -10.98
N ASP A 92 -3.34 0.57 -10.96
CA ASP A 92 -4.66 0.71 -10.36
C ASP A 92 -4.55 0.96 -8.85
N TRP A 93 -3.67 0.26 -8.14
CA TRP A 93 -3.45 0.47 -6.69
C TRP A 93 -2.84 1.84 -6.37
N SER A 94 -2.04 2.39 -7.28
CA SER A 94 -1.48 3.74 -7.13
C SER A 94 -2.51 4.84 -7.34
N ASP A 95 -3.58 4.59 -8.10
CA ASP A 95 -4.58 5.60 -8.46
C ASP A 95 -5.81 5.53 -7.55
N GLN A 96 -5.61 5.79 -6.25
CA GLN A 96 -6.60 5.48 -5.20
C GLN A 96 -6.83 6.64 -4.21
N ALA A 97 -6.73 7.89 -4.65
CA ALA A 97 -6.84 9.07 -3.79
C ALA A 97 -8.10 9.10 -2.90
N SER A 98 -9.29 8.77 -3.43
CA SER A 98 -10.51 8.72 -2.61
C SER A 98 -10.46 7.60 -1.58
N PHE A 99 -10.06 6.41 -2.01
CA PHE A 99 -9.99 5.23 -1.16
C PHE A 99 -8.97 5.40 -0.02
N THR A 100 -7.81 6.00 -0.29
CA THR A 100 -6.82 6.26 0.76
C THR A 100 -7.27 7.36 1.73
N ALA A 101 -8.12 8.30 1.30
CA ALA A 101 -8.77 9.25 2.20
C ALA A 101 -9.79 8.56 3.12
N ASP A 102 -10.59 7.62 2.61
CA ASP A 102 -11.55 6.86 3.41
C ASP A 102 -10.87 5.93 4.40
N LEU A 103 -9.76 5.29 4.01
CA LEU A 103 -8.89 4.52 4.90
C LEU A 103 -8.32 5.40 6.01
N GLN A 104 -7.83 6.60 5.71
CA GLN A 104 -7.34 7.53 6.72
C GLN A 104 -8.43 7.92 7.72
N ARG A 105 -9.63 8.26 7.23
CA ARG A 105 -10.77 8.61 8.10
C ARG A 105 -11.16 7.43 8.98
N THR A 106 -11.28 6.25 8.39
CA THR A 106 -11.63 5.01 9.08
C THR A 106 -10.61 4.64 10.15
N PHE A 107 -9.31 4.66 9.81
CA PHE A 107 -8.26 4.23 10.73
C PHE A 107 -7.94 5.27 11.81
N ARG A 108 -8.32 6.54 11.64
CA ARG A 108 -8.27 7.57 12.69
C ARG A 108 -9.28 7.33 13.81
N ASP A 109 -10.36 6.61 13.56
CA ASP A 109 -11.27 6.15 14.60
C ASP A 109 -10.75 4.85 15.26
N ASP A 110 -11.24 4.50 16.45
CA ASP A 110 -10.91 3.27 17.18
C ASP A 110 -12.03 2.21 17.10
N ALA A 111 -13.22 2.57 16.62
CA ALA A 111 -14.39 1.68 16.54
C ALA A 111 -14.15 0.38 15.75
N TRP A 112 -13.31 0.40 14.71
CA TRP A 112 -13.03 -0.77 13.87
C TRP A 112 -12.12 -1.81 14.56
N ARG A 113 -11.32 -1.42 15.57
CA ARG A 113 -10.26 -2.26 16.16
C ARG A 113 -10.80 -3.55 16.77
N ASN A 114 -11.98 -3.48 17.37
CA ASN A 114 -12.62 -4.64 17.99
C ASN A 114 -13.31 -5.56 16.96
N ILE A 115 -13.53 -5.07 15.74
CA ILE A 115 -14.27 -5.79 14.69
C ILE A 115 -13.29 -6.48 13.75
N VAL A 116 -12.33 -5.73 13.20
CA VAL A 116 -11.35 -6.21 12.22
C VAL A 116 -9.94 -5.66 12.50
N PRO A 117 -9.30 -6.04 13.63
CA PRO A 117 -8.01 -5.49 14.05
C PRO A 117 -6.89 -5.69 13.01
N GLY A 118 -7.00 -6.72 12.16
CA GLY A 118 -6.01 -7.03 11.12
C GLY A 118 -6.16 -6.27 9.81
N LEU A 119 -7.23 -5.49 9.61
CA LEU A 119 -7.52 -4.84 8.32
C LEU A 119 -6.43 -3.84 7.89
N PRO A 120 -5.96 -2.91 8.74
CA PRO A 120 -4.90 -1.98 8.34
C PRO A 120 -3.60 -2.70 7.97
N ALA A 121 -3.18 -3.67 8.79
CA ALA A 121 -1.97 -4.45 8.53
C ALA A 121 -2.07 -5.22 7.20
N LEU A 122 -3.25 -5.72 6.86
CA LEU A 122 -3.49 -6.43 5.61
C LEU A 122 -3.44 -5.51 4.39
N VAL A 123 -4.09 -4.34 4.46
CA VAL A 123 -4.05 -3.33 3.40
C VAL A 123 -2.62 -2.83 3.18
N LEU A 124 -1.88 -2.54 4.26
CA LEU A 124 -0.48 -2.11 4.16
C LEU A 124 0.44 -3.21 3.62
N ARG A 125 0.15 -4.49 3.90
CA ARG A 125 0.86 -5.62 3.26
C ARG A 125 0.63 -5.67 1.76
N CYS A 126 -0.58 -5.40 1.26
CA CYS A 126 -0.85 -5.28 -0.17
C CYS A 126 0.03 -4.17 -0.78
N THR A 127 0.04 -2.99 -0.17
CA THR A 127 0.86 -1.85 -0.61
C THR A 127 2.35 -2.18 -0.59
N LEU A 128 2.83 -2.82 0.49
CA LEU A 128 4.23 -3.25 0.62
C LEU A 128 4.65 -4.24 -0.45
N LYS A 129 3.82 -5.26 -0.76
CA LYS A 129 4.14 -6.22 -1.83
C LYS A 129 4.30 -5.55 -3.20
N LEU A 130 3.39 -4.64 -3.53
CA LEU A 130 3.45 -3.87 -4.79
C LEU A 130 4.65 -2.91 -4.81
N ALA A 131 4.89 -2.19 -3.72
CA ALA A 131 6.03 -1.28 -3.59
C ALA A 131 7.39 -2.00 -3.66
N ASN A 132 7.50 -3.19 -3.04
CA ASN A 132 8.69 -4.04 -3.15
C ASN A 132 8.90 -4.53 -4.60
N ALA A 133 7.83 -4.89 -5.30
CA ALA A 133 7.92 -5.29 -6.70
C ALA A 133 8.39 -4.13 -7.60
N VAL A 134 7.94 -2.91 -7.33
CA VAL A 134 8.42 -1.68 -8.00
C VAL A 134 9.88 -1.40 -7.68
N THR A 135 10.29 -1.45 -6.41
CA THR A 135 11.66 -1.10 -6.01
C THR A 135 12.72 -2.11 -6.46
N SER A 136 12.36 -3.39 -6.52
CA SER A 136 13.23 -4.45 -7.04
C SER A 136 13.39 -4.44 -8.56
N GLY A 137 12.62 -3.61 -9.28
CA GLY A 137 12.60 -3.59 -10.74
C GLY A 137 11.86 -4.78 -11.37
N SER A 138 11.22 -5.63 -10.57
CA SER A 138 10.35 -6.71 -11.09
C SER A 138 9.12 -6.17 -11.82
N ILE A 139 8.69 -4.94 -11.49
CA ILE A 139 7.66 -4.18 -12.18
C ILE A 139 8.22 -2.80 -12.53
N LEU A 140 8.24 -2.47 -13.82
CA LEU A 140 8.72 -1.18 -14.30
C LEU A 140 7.60 -0.14 -14.27
N ALA A 141 7.42 0.50 -13.12
CA ALA A 141 6.43 1.55 -12.95
C ALA A 141 6.93 2.90 -13.48
N ALA A 142 6.08 3.58 -14.28
CA ALA A 142 6.32 4.94 -14.74
C ALA A 142 6.41 5.92 -13.55
N ARG A 143 7.10 7.06 -13.76
CA ARG A 143 7.29 8.13 -12.76
C ARG A 143 6.00 8.46 -11.99
N GLN A 144 4.89 8.70 -12.72
CA GLN A 144 3.61 9.09 -12.12
C GLN A 144 3.02 8.00 -11.22
N VAL A 145 3.16 6.73 -11.60
CA VAL A 145 2.70 5.59 -10.78
C VAL A 145 3.51 5.49 -9.50
N ARG A 146 4.85 5.62 -9.58
CA ARG A 146 5.73 5.62 -8.40
C ARG A 146 5.43 6.79 -7.46
N MET A 147 5.17 7.98 -8.01
CA MET A 147 4.84 9.17 -7.25
C MET A 147 3.49 9.03 -6.53
N LYS A 148 2.42 8.67 -7.25
CA LYS A 148 1.09 8.44 -6.66
C LYS A 148 1.09 7.33 -5.61
N LEU A 149 1.81 6.23 -5.87
CA LEU A 149 1.92 5.12 -4.93
C LEU A 149 2.47 5.58 -3.57
N VAL A 150 3.47 6.47 -3.54
CA VAL A 150 3.98 7.01 -2.28
C VAL A 150 3.02 8.08 -1.74
N LYS A 151 2.63 9.05 -2.56
CA LYS A 151 1.83 10.21 -2.16
C LYS A 151 0.51 9.83 -1.50
N ASP A 152 -0.22 8.86 -2.07
CA ASP A 152 -1.57 8.51 -1.61
C ASP A 152 -1.53 7.56 -0.42
N TRP A 153 -0.52 6.69 -0.33
CA TRP A 153 -0.44 5.64 0.70
C TRP A 153 0.37 6.03 1.94
N LEU A 154 1.28 7.00 1.82
CA LEU A 154 2.07 7.51 2.93
C LEU A 154 1.17 8.04 4.08
N PRO A 155 0.12 8.84 3.84
CA PRO A 155 -0.79 9.28 4.89
C PRO A 155 -1.53 8.13 5.61
N VAL A 156 -1.89 7.06 4.90
CA VAL A 156 -2.53 5.88 5.48
C VAL A 156 -1.57 5.17 6.45
N LEU A 157 -0.31 5.00 6.02
CA LEU A 157 0.76 4.42 6.84
C LEU A 157 0.97 5.23 8.15
N ILE A 158 1.01 6.56 8.06
CA ILE A 158 1.20 7.45 9.21
C ILE A 158 0.10 7.23 10.27
N VAL A 159 -1.17 7.28 9.86
CA VAL A 159 -2.31 7.08 10.78
C VAL A 159 -2.28 5.71 11.46
N CYS A 160 -1.81 4.67 10.77
CA CYS A 160 -1.76 3.33 11.34
C CYS A 160 -0.61 3.14 12.34
N LYS A 161 0.52 3.84 12.16
CA LYS A 161 1.70 3.74 13.03
C LYS A 161 1.46 4.29 14.43
N ASP A 162 0.76 5.41 14.54
CA ASP A 162 0.46 6.08 15.82
C ASP A 162 -0.42 5.24 16.76
N LYS A 163 -0.97 4.14 16.23
CA LYS A 163 -2.09 3.41 16.79
C LYS A 163 -1.76 1.97 17.21
N ILE A 164 -0.54 1.50 16.97
CA ILE A 164 -0.13 0.14 17.30
C ILE A 164 1.03 0.23 18.30
N PRO A 165 0.89 -0.33 19.52
CA PRO A 165 2.00 -0.38 20.46
C PRO A 165 3.21 -1.02 19.80
N ALA A 166 4.40 -0.47 20.01
CA ALA A 166 5.66 -1.01 19.50
C ALA A 166 5.76 -2.50 19.90
N MET A 167 5.42 -3.39 18.96
CA MET A 167 5.63 -4.82 19.14
C MET A 167 7.13 -5.11 19.15
N LEU A 168 7.50 -6.18 19.86
CA LEU A 168 8.87 -6.54 20.22
C LEU A 168 9.91 -6.34 19.10
N PRO A 169 11.17 -6.00 19.45
CA PRO A 169 12.21 -5.59 18.49
C PRO A 169 12.72 -6.68 17.53
N SER A 170 12.18 -7.90 17.54
CA SER A 170 12.80 -9.05 16.86
C SER A 170 12.58 -9.08 15.35
N HIS A 171 11.57 -8.40 14.81
CA HIS A 171 11.35 -8.28 13.37
C HIS A 171 10.88 -6.87 12.98
N PRO A 172 11.41 -6.28 11.88
CA PRO A 172 10.90 -5.01 11.39
C PRO A 172 9.41 -5.17 11.10
N SER A 173 8.59 -4.33 11.75
CA SER A 173 7.15 -4.34 11.52
C SER A 173 6.87 -4.01 10.04
N PRO A 174 5.76 -4.51 9.46
CA PRO A 174 5.41 -4.19 8.07
C PRO A 174 5.28 -2.68 7.82
N TYR A 175 5.07 -1.89 8.89
CA TYR A 175 5.09 -0.43 8.87
C TYR A 175 6.49 0.10 8.56
N ARG A 176 7.51 -0.36 9.30
CA ARG A 176 8.90 0.06 9.09
C ARG A 176 9.41 -0.39 7.71
N GLU A 177 9.12 -1.62 7.31
CA GLU A 177 9.51 -2.11 5.98
C GLU A 177 8.89 -1.26 4.86
N LEU A 178 7.63 -0.82 5.04
CA LEU A 178 6.96 0.05 4.09
C LEU A 178 7.54 1.47 4.06
N GLU A 179 7.88 2.05 5.22
CA GLU A 179 8.60 3.34 5.30
C GLU A 179 9.91 3.28 4.49
N GLU A 180 10.75 2.27 4.76
CA GLU A 180 12.02 2.07 4.06
C GLU A 180 11.82 1.87 2.56
N THR A 181 10.78 1.14 2.17
CA THR A 181 10.43 0.90 0.76
C THR A 181 9.97 2.18 0.07
N PHE A 182 9.14 3.00 0.70
CA PHE A 182 8.75 4.30 0.16
C PHE A 182 9.94 5.24 0.01
N LEU A 183 10.84 5.31 1.00
CA LEU A 183 12.07 6.10 0.88
C LEU A 183 12.96 5.62 -0.27
N ARG A 184 13.02 4.31 -0.52
CA ARG A 184 13.71 3.74 -1.68
C ARG A 184 13.05 4.18 -2.99
N ILE A 185 11.71 4.14 -3.10
CA ILE A 185 11.00 4.68 -4.28
C ILE A 185 11.33 6.16 -4.48
N ILE A 186 11.20 6.98 -3.43
CA ILE A 186 11.48 8.41 -3.44
C ILE A 186 12.90 8.70 -3.95
N SER A 187 13.89 7.90 -3.53
CA SER A 187 15.29 8.07 -3.95
C SER A 187 15.52 7.89 -5.46
N THR A 188 14.58 7.24 -6.17
CA THR A 188 14.62 7.02 -7.63
C THR A 188 13.80 8.03 -8.43
N LEU A 189 13.09 8.95 -7.77
CA LEU A 189 12.29 9.99 -8.43
C LEU A 189 13.15 11.21 -8.79
N PRO A 190 12.73 12.01 -9.79
CA PRO A 190 13.31 13.33 -10.06
C PRO A 190 13.39 14.22 -8.81
N MET A 191 14.32 15.19 -8.82
CA MET A 191 14.67 15.96 -7.63
C MET A 191 13.48 16.63 -6.94
N LEU A 192 12.62 17.29 -7.73
CA LEU A 192 11.46 18.03 -7.23
C LEU A 192 10.41 17.10 -6.62
N ASP A 193 10.10 15.98 -7.28
CA ASP A 193 9.16 14.99 -6.74
C ASP A 193 9.69 14.36 -5.46
N ALA A 194 11.00 14.06 -5.43
CA ALA A 194 11.65 13.49 -4.25
C ALA A 194 11.60 14.47 -3.08
N GLN A 195 11.81 15.77 -3.34
CA GLN A 195 11.69 16.83 -2.33
C GLN A 195 10.27 16.92 -1.77
N GLU A 196 9.25 16.96 -2.63
CA GLU A 196 7.84 17.01 -2.22
C GLU A 196 7.48 15.86 -1.26
N LEU A 197 7.89 14.63 -1.62
CA LEU A 197 7.54 13.44 -0.83
C LEU A 197 8.38 13.32 0.45
N LEU A 198 9.67 13.68 0.42
CA LEU A 198 10.51 13.67 1.62
C LEU A 198 10.00 14.61 2.71
N GLN A 199 9.45 15.77 2.33
CA GLN A 199 8.83 16.70 3.29
C GLN A 199 7.67 16.04 4.03
N GLN A 200 6.86 15.24 3.34
CA GLN A 200 5.75 14.49 3.98
C GLN A 200 6.27 13.40 4.94
N CYS A 201 7.42 12.78 4.64
CA CYS A 201 8.05 11.77 5.49
C CYS A 201 8.63 12.34 6.81
N LEU A 202 8.73 13.66 6.99
CA LEU A 202 9.14 14.25 8.28
C LEU A 202 8.15 13.92 9.42
N SER A 203 6.91 13.60 9.09
CA SER A 203 5.93 13.07 10.05
C SER A 203 6.37 11.75 10.73
N PHE A 204 7.32 11.01 10.14
CA PHE A 204 7.86 9.81 10.77
C PHE A 204 8.73 10.11 12.00
N SER A 205 9.40 11.26 12.03
CA SER A 205 10.33 11.65 13.09
C SER A 205 9.67 12.39 14.26
N THR A 206 8.35 12.24 14.45
CA THR A 206 7.56 13.01 15.42
C THR A 206 7.89 12.74 16.90
N ARG A 207 8.77 11.78 17.21
CA ARG A 207 9.10 11.42 18.61
C ARG A 207 10.60 11.34 18.92
N ASN A 208 11.44 10.86 18.00
CA ASN A 208 12.91 10.86 18.15
C ASN A 208 13.60 10.64 16.80
N VAL A 209 14.67 11.39 16.50
CA VAL A 209 15.46 11.22 15.26
C VAL A 209 16.25 9.90 15.29
N GLU A 210 16.64 9.43 16.48
CA GLU A 210 17.32 8.15 16.63
C GLU A 210 16.45 6.94 16.26
N ASP A 211 15.13 7.09 16.29
CA ASP A 211 14.17 6.04 15.92
C ASP A 211 13.98 5.92 14.40
N CYS A 212 14.55 6.82 13.59
CA CYS A 212 14.36 6.88 12.14
C CYS A 212 15.66 6.99 11.32
N PRO A 213 16.64 6.08 11.50
CA PRO A 213 17.91 6.13 10.75
C PRO A 213 17.73 6.01 9.23
N HIS A 214 16.68 5.32 8.77
CA HIS A 214 16.29 5.22 7.36
C HIS A 214 15.88 6.57 6.77
N LEU A 215 15.14 7.39 7.53
CA LEU A 215 14.75 8.74 7.11
C LEU A 215 15.99 9.64 6.95
N VAL A 216 16.90 9.61 7.93
CA VAL A 216 18.16 10.35 7.87
C VAL A 216 18.99 9.96 6.63
N SER A 217 19.07 8.66 6.34
CA SER A 217 19.76 8.15 5.14
C SER A 217 19.14 8.66 3.84
N ALA A 218 17.81 8.72 3.76
CA ALA A 218 17.09 9.22 2.60
C ALA A 218 17.36 10.72 2.38
N PHE A 219 17.28 11.55 3.42
CA PHE A 219 17.62 12.98 3.33
C PHE A 219 19.08 13.21 2.95
N LYS A 220 20.03 12.48 3.56
CA LYS A 220 21.45 12.53 3.16
C LYS A 220 21.65 12.19 1.68
N THR A 221 20.90 11.20 1.17
CA THR A 221 20.94 10.83 -0.24
C THR A 221 20.37 11.93 -1.13
N TRP A 222 19.26 12.54 -0.74
CA TRP A 222 18.68 13.68 -1.45
C TRP A 222 19.62 14.90 -1.47
N PHE A 223 20.16 15.32 -0.32
CA PHE A 223 21.13 16.43 -0.24
C PHE A 223 22.36 16.18 -1.13
N ARG A 224 22.92 14.97 -1.12
CA ARG A 224 24.03 14.61 -2.01
C ARG A 224 23.66 14.71 -3.49
N ARG A 225 22.43 14.37 -3.87
CA ARG A 225 21.97 14.50 -5.26
C ARG A 225 21.74 15.98 -5.60
N ALA A 226 21.18 16.78 -4.69
CA ALA A 226 20.89 18.20 -4.91
C ALA A 226 22.15 19.07 -5.03
N ASN A 227 23.21 18.70 -4.30
CA ASN A 227 24.50 19.41 -4.34
C ASN A 227 25.39 19.00 -5.53
N ARG A 228 24.96 18.05 -6.36
CA ARG A 228 25.66 17.75 -7.63
C ARG A 228 25.29 18.85 -8.64
N SER A 229 26.22 19.77 -8.86
CA SER A 229 26.18 20.76 -9.94
C SER A 229 25.93 20.07 -11.31
N PRO A 230 25.23 20.70 -12.28
CA PRO A 230 25.04 20.15 -13.64
C PRO A 230 26.32 20.01 -14.48
N GLN A 231 27.51 20.27 -13.92
CA GLN A 231 28.78 20.42 -14.64
C GLN A 231 29.35 19.15 -15.29
N ALA A 232 28.69 17.99 -15.18
CA ALA A 232 29.17 16.74 -15.79
C ALA A 232 28.45 16.33 -17.09
N GLU A 233 27.40 17.04 -17.51
CA GLU A 233 26.63 16.69 -18.73
C GLU A 233 26.99 17.52 -19.97
N ASN A 234 27.96 18.45 -19.90
CA ASN A 234 28.42 19.28 -21.03
C ASN A 234 29.86 19.00 -21.48
N LEU A 235 30.39 17.83 -21.15
CA LEU A 235 31.65 17.33 -21.69
C LEU A 235 31.38 15.93 -22.21
N TYR A 236 30.86 15.83 -23.44
CA TYR A 236 31.15 14.83 -24.48
C TYR A 236 30.19 15.03 -25.66
#